data_AF-A0A654AD33-F1
#
_entry.id   AF-A0A654AD33-F1
#
_cell.length_a   1.000
_cell.length_b   1.000
_cell.length_c   1.000
_cell.angle_alpha   90.00
_cell.angle_beta   90.00
_cell.angle_gamma   90.00
#
_symmetry.space_group_name_H-M   'P 1'
#
loop_
_entity.id
_entity.type
_entity.pdbx_description
1 polymer ?
#
loop_
_entity_poly.entity_id
_entity_poly.type
_entity_poly.pdbx_seq_one_letter_code
_entity_poly.pdbx_strand_id
1 'polypeptide(L)'
;MAKASPLPVDHPGRFIADELEARGWLQADLAYILGIDVSQLNRLIKGTTDITTDSAVALGDAFDMPAEFFLNLQKMYDLARARKADPGVRTRASWLSKFPIREMIKRGWIEDAEPALLDLQMMRFFGKNRVEDIPFVGDAPLLAHAAKKTDTGNYSGTTEIQYVWLSRVRKIAEQMECPLYSEQALRDSLPSIREHMLIKEDLIHIPSILKKCGVRFVLVDFLAGSKIDGVCLWLDGQPVIGMTLRLDRLDNFCFVLRHEIEHVLNGDGKEASFAPVDSDTSTDTDIDCEKLASDAAAEFCIPRDQIDSFIARKSPFISREDVLKFAARLEVHPAIVVGQIQHRTKKWGWLKEYQIGVREHLMDWEFKDGWGYHAPTGL
;
A
#
# COMPACT_ATOMS: atom_id res chain seq x y z
N MET A 1 16.36 -28.86 -25.01
CA MET A 1 17.80 -28.87 -24.67
C MET A 1 17.96 -29.57 -23.34
N ALA A 2 18.71 -30.67 -23.29
CA ALA A 2 18.97 -31.38 -22.04
C ALA A 2 19.70 -30.45 -21.07
N LYS A 3 19.17 -30.30 -19.84
CA LYS A 3 19.91 -29.62 -18.76
C LYS A 3 21.19 -30.43 -18.54
N ALA A 4 22.34 -29.83 -18.82
CA ALA A 4 23.61 -30.40 -18.42
C ALA A 4 23.55 -30.63 -16.90
N SER A 5 23.58 -31.88 -16.47
CA SER A 5 23.80 -32.19 -15.06
C SER A 5 25.11 -31.52 -14.66
N PRO A 6 25.15 -30.73 -13.57
CA PRO A 6 26.41 -30.17 -13.10
C PRO A 6 27.39 -31.32 -12.88
N LEU A 7 28.59 -31.21 -13.43
CA LEU A 7 29.67 -32.15 -13.15
C LEU A 7 29.82 -32.23 -11.62
N PRO A 8 29.97 -33.44 -11.04
CA PRO A 8 30.21 -33.56 -9.62
C PRO A 8 31.43 -32.69 -9.26
N VAL A 9 31.23 -31.71 -8.40
CA VAL A 9 32.30 -30.87 -7.88
C VAL A 9 32.93 -31.63 -6.73
N ASP A 10 34.16 -32.08 -6.91
CA ASP A 10 34.91 -32.77 -5.86
C ASP A 10 35.38 -31.80 -4.78
N HIS A 11 35.58 -32.32 -3.57
CA HIS A 11 36.14 -31.52 -2.47
C HIS A 11 37.55 -31.04 -2.85
N PRO A 12 37.97 -29.81 -2.48
CA PRO A 12 39.31 -29.30 -2.78
C PRO A 12 40.47 -30.20 -2.34
N GLY A 13 40.23 -31.01 -1.31
CA GLY A 13 41.14 -32.05 -0.82
C GLY A 13 41.56 -33.07 -1.88
N ARG A 14 40.74 -33.31 -2.91
CA ARG A 14 41.10 -34.16 -4.05
C ARG A 14 42.20 -33.51 -4.89
N PHE A 15 42.06 -32.23 -5.19
CA PHE A 15 43.08 -31.45 -5.90
C PHE A 15 44.40 -31.41 -5.11
N ILE A 16 44.35 -31.24 -3.78
CA ILE A 16 45.55 -31.29 -2.93
C ILE A 16 46.24 -32.66 -3.04
N ALA A 17 45.48 -33.76 -3.10
CA ALA A 17 46.05 -35.09 -3.27
C ALA A 17 46.71 -35.28 -4.64
N ASP A 18 46.09 -34.77 -5.70
CA ASP A 18 46.63 -34.85 -7.06
C ASP A 18 47.93 -34.02 -7.20
N GLU A 19 48.01 -32.84 -6.57
CA GLU A 19 49.24 -32.02 -6.52
C GLU A 19 50.37 -32.69 -5.72
N LEU A 20 50.05 -33.36 -4.61
CA LEU A 20 51.02 -34.15 -3.85
C LEU A 20 51.64 -35.26 -4.72
N GLU A 21 50.80 -35.97 -5.48
CA GLU A 21 51.25 -37.04 -6.38
C GLU A 21 52.13 -36.49 -7.51
N ALA A 22 51.71 -35.38 -8.15
CA ALA A 22 52.45 -34.74 -9.25
C ALA A 22 53.85 -34.24 -8.82
N ARG A 23 53.97 -33.77 -7.58
CA ARG A 23 55.24 -33.26 -7.01
C ARG A 23 56.06 -34.35 -6.32
N GLY A 24 55.53 -35.56 -6.18
CA GLY A 24 56.16 -36.66 -5.44
C GLY A 24 56.26 -36.42 -3.94
N TRP A 25 55.40 -35.58 -3.37
CA TRP A 25 55.39 -35.22 -1.96
C TRP A 25 54.55 -36.21 -1.14
N LEU A 26 55.02 -36.58 0.05
CA LEU A 26 54.21 -37.29 1.03
C LEU A 26 53.31 -36.29 1.77
N GLN A 27 52.21 -36.77 2.37
CA GLN A 27 51.37 -35.94 3.23
C GLN A 27 52.17 -35.35 4.42
N ALA A 28 53.19 -36.07 4.91
CA ALA A 28 54.07 -35.56 5.96
C ALA A 28 54.88 -34.34 5.50
N ASP A 29 55.28 -34.29 4.22
CA ASP A 29 56.09 -33.21 3.66
C ASP A 29 55.26 -31.93 3.53
N LEU A 30 54.05 -32.03 2.99
CA LEU A 30 53.14 -30.88 2.90
C LEU A 30 52.66 -30.42 4.28
N ALA A 31 52.41 -31.33 5.22
CA ALA A 31 52.06 -30.96 6.59
C ALA A 31 53.18 -30.15 7.26
N TYR A 32 54.44 -30.55 7.04
CA TYR A 32 55.61 -29.79 7.49
C TYR A 32 55.70 -28.41 6.82
N ILE A 33 55.52 -28.32 5.50
CA ILE A 33 55.54 -27.06 4.73
C ILE A 33 54.46 -26.09 5.23
N LEU A 34 53.25 -26.60 5.49
CA LEU A 34 52.12 -25.80 5.97
C LEU A 34 52.17 -25.51 7.47
N GLY A 35 53.10 -26.11 8.22
CA GLY A 35 53.19 -25.97 9.67
C GLY A 35 51.99 -26.54 10.44
N ILE A 36 51.34 -27.59 9.91
CA ILE A 36 50.16 -28.23 10.50
C ILE A 36 50.41 -29.71 10.80
N ASP A 37 49.57 -30.31 11.65
CA ASP A 37 49.63 -31.75 11.90
C ASP A 37 49.22 -32.57 10.67
N VAL A 38 49.89 -33.71 10.45
CA VAL A 38 49.54 -34.67 9.38
C VAL A 38 48.07 -35.10 9.47
N SER A 39 47.53 -35.21 10.69
CA SER A 39 46.11 -35.52 10.90
C SER A 39 45.17 -34.39 10.45
N GLN A 40 45.59 -33.12 10.54
CA GLN A 40 44.81 -32.00 10.02
C GLN A 40 44.81 -32.03 8.49
N LEU A 41 45.97 -32.22 7.86
CA LEU A 41 46.08 -32.33 6.41
C LEU A 41 45.28 -33.53 5.86
N ASN A 42 45.32 -34.68 6.55
CA ASN A 42 44.57 -35.85 6.13
C ASN A 42 43.05 -35.60 6.11
N ARG A 43 42.54 -34.81 7.06
CA ARG A 43 41.13 -34.42 7.12
C ARG A 43 40.72 -33.48 5.99
N LEU A 44 41.59 -32.54 5.61
CA LEU A 44 41.41 -31.67 4.45
C LEU A 44 41.36 -32.50 3.15
N ILE A 45 42.31 -33.42 2.95
CA ILE A 45 42.38 -34.29 1.77
C ILE A 45 41.13 -35.18 1.66
N LYS A 46 40.67 -35.76 2.77
CA LYS A 46 39.46 -36.60 2.81
C LYS A 46 38.15 -35.83 2.68
N GLY A 47 38.18 -34.50 2.67
CA GLY A 47 36.97 -33.67 2.62
C GLY A 47 36.12 -33.69 3.88
N THR A 48 36.76 -33.97 5.02
CA THR A 48 36.12 -33.92 6.36
C THR A 48 36.30 -32.57 7.04
N THR A 49 37.12 -31.69 6.48
CA THR A 49 37.36 -30.32 6.94
C THR A 49 37.46 -29.44 5.71
N ASP A 50 36.84 -28.26 5.79
CA ASP A 50 36.82 -27.28 4.71
C ASP A 50 38.12 -26.49 4.65
N ILE A 51 38.48 -25.99 3.47
CA ILE A 51 39.57 -25.03 3.32
C ILE A 51 39.12 -23.68 3.90
N THR A 52 39.84 -23.22 4.93
CA THR A 52 39.69 -21.88 5.49
C THR A 52 40.54 -20.86 4.72
N THR A 53 40.31 -19.57 4.93
CA THR A 53 41.14 -18.49 4.35
C THR A 53 42.63 -18.68 4.68
N ASP A 54 42.97 -19.01 5.93
CA ASP A 54 44.36 -19.20 6.35
C ASP A 54 44.99 -20.42 5.69
N SER A 55 44.22 -21.53 5.59
CA SER A 55 44.67 -22.72 4.88
C SER A 55 44.84 -22.47 3.38
N ALA A 56 43.98 -21.66 2.76
CA ALA A 56 44.09 -21.31 1.35
C ALA A 56 45.33 -20.47 1.05
N VAL A 57 45.69 -19.53 1.92
CA VAL A 57 46.93 -18.74 1.81
C VAL A 57 48.14 -19.65 1.93
N ALA A 58 48.20 -20.50 2.97
CA ALA A 58 49.32 -21.41 3.17
C ALA A 58 49.48 -22.43 2.02
N LEU A 59 48.37 -22.96 1.50
CA LEU A 59 48.36 -23.83 0.31
C LEU A 59 48.79 -23.09 -0.96
N GLY A 60 48.41 -21.81 -1.08
CA GLY A 60 48.83 -20.95 -2.18
C GLY A 60 50.36 -20.79 -2.22
N ASP A 61 50.95 -20.44 -1.07
CA ASP A 61 52.40 -20.32 -0.94
C ASP A 61 53.11 -21.67 -1.16
N ALA A 62 52.57 -22.77 -0.63
CA ALA A 62 53.15 -24.10 -0.76
C ALA A 62 53.13 -24.64 -2.21
N PHE A 63 52.11 -24.29 -2.98
CA PHE A 63 51.92 -24.80 -4.34
C PHE A 63 52.23 -23.77 -5.44
N ASP A 64 52.67 -22.57 -5.10
CA ASP A 64 52.90 -21.46 -6.04
C ASP A 64 51.63 -21.15 -6.86
N MET A 65 50.50 -21.08 -6.17
CA MET A 65 49.19 -20.78 -6.75
C MET A 65 48.47 -19.69 -5.97
N PRO A 66 47.58 -18.91 -6.59
CA PRO A 66 46.81 -17.91 -5.86
C PRO A 66 45.93 -18.54 -4.77
N ALA A 67 45.91 -17.98 -3.57
CA ALA A 67 45.05 -18.46 -2.47
C ALA A 67 43.56 -18.50 -2.87
N GLU A 68 43.13 -17.55 -3.71
CA GLU A 68 41.77 -17.49 -4.28
C GLU A 68 41.39 -18.76 -5.03
N PHE A 69 42.36 -19.46 -5.64
CA PHE A 69 42.11 -20.72 -6.33
C PHE A 69 41.50 -21.77 -5.38
N PHE A 70 42.12 -21.98 -4.23
CA PHE A 70 41.66 -22.95 -3.23
C PHE A 70 40.32 -22.55 -2.60
N LEU A 71 40.10 -21.25 -2.35
CA LEU A 71 38.82 -20.74 -1.88
C LEU A 71 37.72 -20.91 -2.94
N ASN A 72 38.04 -20.74 -4.21
CA ASN A 72 37.09 -20.96 -5.30
C ASN A 72 36.72 -22.44 -5.42
N LEU A 73 37.67 -23.37 -5.24
CA LEU A 73 37.37 -24.81 -5.17
C LEU A 73 36.41 -25.12 -4.01
N GLN A 74 36.67 -24.60 -2.81
CA GLN A 74 35.82 -24.83 -1.64
C GLN A 74 34.42 -24.24 -1.86
N LYS A 75 34.35 -23.01 -2.36
CA LYS A 75 33.10 -22.32 -2.69
C LYS A 75 32.28 -23.12 -3.70
N MET A 76 32.90 -23.66 -4.75
CA MET A 76 32.20 -24.47 -5.74
C MET A 76 31.65 -25.77 -5.13
N TYR A 77 32.44 -26.43 -4.29
CA TYR A 77 32.04 -27.65 -3.58
C TYR A 77 30.85 -27.39 -2.63
N ASP A 78 30.93 -26.31 -1.84
CA ASP A 78 29.90 -25.91 -0.89
C ASP A 78 28.60 -25.56 -1.59
N LEU A 79 28.65 -24.80 -2.69
CA LEU A 79 27.47 -24.46 -3.49
C LEU A 79 26.85 -25.69 -4.16
N ALA A 80 27.65 -26.69 -4.57
CA ALA A 80 27.15 -27.92 -5.14
C ALA A 80 26.44 -28.81 -4.10
N ARG A 81 26.88 -28.78 -2.84
CA ARG A 81 26.25 -29.50 -1.71
C ARG A 81 25.13 -28.73 -1.02
N ALA A 82 25.09 -27.40 -1.20
CA ALA A 82 24.07 -26.57 -0.62
C ALA A 82 22.68 -27.07 -1.03
N ARG A 83 21.78 -27.22 -0.05
CA ARG A 83 20.37 -27.47 -0.35
C ARG A 83 19.86 -26.31 -1.19
N LYS A 84 19.05 -26.61 -2.22
CA LYS A 84 18.33 -25.55 -2.94
C LYS A 84 17.63 -24.67 -1.92
N ALA A 85 17.84 -23.36 -2.01
CA ALA A 85 17.14 -22.41 -1.18
C ALA A 85 15.63 -22.67 -1.28
N ASP A 86 14.92 -22.50 -0.16
CA ASP A 86 13.45 -22.55 -0.14
C ASP A 86 12.93 -21.63 -1.25
N PRO A 87 12.22 -22.17 -2.28
CA PRO A 87 11.64 -21.36 -3.34
C PRO A 87 10.79 -20.20 -2.79
N GLY A 88 10.21 -20.40 -1.61
CA GLY A 88 9.44 -19.40 -0.88
C GLY A 88 10.20 -18.16 -0.44
N VAL A 89 11.53 -18.21 -0.34
CA VAL A 89 12.35 -17.00 -0.06
C VAL A 89 12.24 -16.02 -1.23
N ARG A 90 12.35 -16.51 -2.46
CA ARG A 90 12.25 -15.67 -3.66
C ARG A 90 10.87 -15.06 -3.80
N THR A 91 9.82 -15.87 -3.63
CA THR A 91 8.42 -15.42 -3.71
C THR A 91 8.11 -14.35 -2.65
N ARG A 92 8.49 -14.57 -1.39
CA ARG A 92 8.30 -13.55 -0.34
C ARG A 92 9.08 -12.28 -0.64
N ALA A 93 10.33 -12.40 -1.08
CA ALA A 93 11.15 -11.25 -1.42
C ALA A 93 10.56 -10.42 -2.57
N SER A 94 10.03 -11.07 -3.63
CA SER A 94 9.40 -10.34 -4.74
C SER A 94 8.16 -9.58 -4.28
N TRP A 95 7.29 -10.19 -3.48
CA TRP A 95 6.07 -9.53 -3.00
C TRP A 95 6.34 -8.41 -2.01
N LEU A 96 7.22 -8.64 -1.01
CA LEU A 96 7.59 -7.61 -0.02
C LEU A 96 8.33 -6.42 -0.66
N SER A 97 8.96 -6.63 -1.82
CA SER A 97 9.62 -5.53 -2.56
C SER A 97 8.62 -4.55 -3.19
N LYS A 98 7.35 -4.96 -3.34
CA LYS A 98 6.29 -4.20 -4.01
C LYS A 98 5.18 -3.77 -3.07
N PHE A 99 4.67 -4.67 -2.24
CA PHE A 99 3.47 -4.45 -1.45
C PHE A 99 3.72 -4.61 0.06
N PRO A 100 2.91 -3.97 0.92
CA PRO A 100 3.03 -4.07 2.37
C PRO A 100 2.47 -5.40 2.92
N ILE A 101 3.01 -6.54 2.47
CA ILE A 101 2.53 -7.90 2.77
C ILE A 101 2.34 -8.13 4.27
N ARG A 102 3.28 -7.69 5.12
CA ARG A 102 3.17 -7.86 6.57
C ARG A 102 1.98 -7.11 7.17
N GLU A 103 1.67 -5.93 6.65
CA GLU A 103 0.51 -5.16 7.10
C GLU A 103 -0.79 -5.81 6.58
N MET A 104 -0.80 -6.34 5.35
CA MET A 104 -1.93 -7.09 4.82
C MET A 104 -2.23 -8.34 5.68
N ILE A 105 -1.20 -9.09 6.08
CA ILE A 105 -1.32 -10.23 7.01
C ILE A 105 -1.87 -9.76 8.37
N LYS A 106 -1.26 -8.72 8.95
CA LYS A 106 -1.68 -8.17 10.24
C LYS A 106 -3.15 -7.71 10.25
N ARG A 107 -3.64 -7.21 9.11
CA ARG A 107 -5.03 -6.79 8.93
C ARG A 107 -5.97 -7.93 8.54
N GLY A 108 -5.47 -9.16 8.43
CA GLY A 108 -6.27 -10.31 8.01
C GLY A 108 -6.75 -10.21 6.55
N TRP A 109 -6.07 -9.41 5.72
CA TRP A 109 -6.39 -9.29 4.29
C TRP A 109 -5.81 -10.42 3.47
N ILE A 110 -4.81 -11.11 3.99
CA ILE A 110 -4.23 -12.38 3.51
C ILE A 110 -3.76 -13.15 4.76
N GLU A 111 -3.61 -14.46 4.64
CA GLU A 111 -3.14 -15.35 5.70
C GLU A 111 -1.62 -15.48 5.70
N ASP A 112 -1.03 -15.62 6.90
CA ASP A 112 0.36 -16.05 7.07
C ASP A 112 0.47 -17.55 6.79
N ALA A 113 0.56 -17.90 5.51
CA ALA A 113 0.55 -19.27 5.02
C ALA A 113 1.90 -19.66 4.40
N GLU A 114 2.00 -20.92 3.96
CA GLU A 114 3.16 -21.39 3.23
C GLU A 114 3.43 -20.51 1.99
N PRO A 115 4.71 -20.24 1.65
CA PRO A 115 5.04 -19.36 0.53
C PRO A 115 4.42 -19.77 -0.82
N ALA A 116 4.16 -21.08 -1.00
CA ALA A 116 3.50 -21.61 -2.20
C ALA A 116 2.06 -21.09 -2.38
N LEU A 117 1.39 -20.69 -1.29
CA LEU A 117 0.03 -20.16 -1.31
C LEU A 117 0.00 -18.64 -1.47
N LEU A 118 1.13 -17.94 -1.26
CA LEU A 118 1.18 -16.49 -1.31
C LEU A 118 0.77 -15.94 -2.69
N ASP A 119 1.26 -16.55 -3.79
CA ASP A 119 0.87 -16.13 -5.14
C ASP A 119 -0.64 -16.24 -5.37
N LEU A 120 -1.25 -17.34 -4.92
CA LEU A 120 -2.69 -17.58 -5.03
C LEU A 120 -3.49 -16.55 -4.22
N GLN A 121 -3.07 -16.27 -2.99
CA GLN A 121 -3.72 -15.28 -2.13
C GLN A 121 -3.63 -13.87 -2.72
N MET A 122 -2.46 -13.48 -3.26
CA MET A 122 -2.27 -12.18 -3.90
C MET A 122 -3.13 -12.05 -5.17
N MET A 123 -3.17 -13.07 -6.01
CA MET A 123 -4.04 -13.11 -7.19
C MET A 123 -5.52 -12.97 -6.81
N ARG A 124 -5.99 -13.70 -5.79
CA ARG A 124 -7.36 -13.58 -5.28
C ARG A 124 -7.65 -12.20 -4.70
N PHE A 125 -6.73 -11.65 -3.91
CA PHE A 125 -6.86 -10.33 -3.29
C PHE A 125 -7.04 -9.24 -4.36
N PHE A 126 -6.24 -9.26 -5.43
CA PHE A 126 -6.32 -8.31 -6.53
C PHE A 126 -7.37 -8.67 -7.60
N GLY A 127 -8.04 -9.82 -7.48
CA GLY A 127 -9.01 -10.30 -8.48
C GLY A 127 -8.39 -10.58 -9.85
N LYS A 128 -7.17 -11.12 -9.88
CA LYS A 128 -6.42 -11.45 -11.10
C LYS A 128 -6.22 -12.95 -11.25
N ASN A 129 -6.08 -13.42 -12.49
CA ASN A 129 -5.84 -14.83 -12.79
C ASN A 129 -4.35 -15.17 -12.95
N ARG A 130 -3.51 -14.15 -13.14
CA ARG A 130 -2.06 -14.28 -13.32
C ARG A 130 -1.35 -13.19 -12.52
N VAL A 131 -0.14 -13.49 -12.08
CA VAL A 131 0.67 -12.57 -11.25
C VAL A 131 1.09 -11.33 -12.05
N GLU A 132 1.41 -11.53 -13.32
CA GLU A 132 1.77 -10.48 -14.29
C GLU A 132 0.61 -9.52 -14.62
N ASP A 133 -0.64 -9.90 -14.35
CA ASP A 133 -1.80 -9.03 -14.54
C ASP A 133 -2.02 -8.07 -13.35
N ILE A 134 -1.19 -8.19 -12.31
CA ILE A 134 -1.19 -7.29 -11.16
C ILE A 134 -0.28 -6.10 -11.48
N PRO A 135 -0.81 -4.86 -11.47
CA PRO A 135 -0.01 -3.65 -11.61
C PRO A 135 1.20 -3.65 -10.65
N PHE A 136 2.31 -3.03 -11.05
CA PHE A 136 3.60 -2.99 -10.34
C PHE A 136 4.38 -4.31 -10.27
N VAL A 137 3.75 -5.43 -10.63
CA VAL A 137 4.40 -6.75 -10.79
C VAL A 137 4.69 -7.05 -12.25
N GLY A 138 3.70 -6.82 -13.13
CA GLY A 138 3.86 -6.82 -14.59
C GLY A 138 3.47 -5.49 -15.22
N ASP A 139 3.37 -5.47 -16.56
CA ASP A 139 3.05 -4.27 -17.36
C ASP A 139 1.54 -4.00 -17.46
N ALA A 140 0.74 -4.55 -16.53
CA ALA A 140 -0.71 -4.37 -16.53
C ALA A 140 -1.09 -2.91 -16.20
N PRO A 141 -2.07 -2.32 -16.92
CA PRO A 141 -2.52 -0.96 -16.63
C PRO A 141 -3.20 -0.87 -15.27
N LEU A 142 -3.03 0.29 -14.61
CA LEU A 142 -3.76 0.63 -13.38
C LEU A 142 -5.26 0.70 -13.66
N LEU A 143 -6.07 0.23 -12.71
CA LEU A 143 -7.53 0.39 -12.76
C LEU A 143 -7.89 1.87 -12.56
N ALA A 144 -8.86 2.36 -13.34
CA ALA A 144 -9.46 3.69 -13.18
C ALA A 144 -10.06 3.91 -11.77
N HIS A 145 -9.73 5.04 -11.14
CA HIS A 145 -10.27 5.50 -9.85
C HIS A 145 -9.95 6.99 -9.62
N ALA A 146 -10.91 7.77 -9.12
CA ALA A 146 -10.68 9.14 -8.66
C ALA A 146 -10.40 9.20 -7.17
N ALA A 147 -9.38 9.94 -6.71
CA ALA A 147 -8.96 9.90 -5.31
C ALA A 147 -8.37 11.22 -4.80
N LYS A 148 -8.97 11.77 -3.75
CA LYS A 148 -8.48 12.97 -3.07
C LYS A 148 -7.20 12.70 -2.23
N LYS A 149 -6.13 13.47 -2.49
CA LYS A 149 -4.86 13.48 -1.73
C LYS A 149 -4.73 14.74 -0.86
N THR A 150 -4.12 14.64 0.33
CA THR A 150 -3.71 15.83 1.11
C THR A 150 -2.41 16.41 0.54
N ASP A 151 -2.47 17.67 0.13
CA ASP A 151 -1.46 18.47 -0.56
C ASP A 151 -0.10 18.51 0.17
N THR A 152 0.83 17.67 -0.28
CA THR A 152 2.27 17.79 -0.05
C THR A 152 2.95 17.46 -1.38
N GLY A 153 3.36 18.49 -2.11
CA GLY A 153 3.99 18.36 -3.42
C GLY A 153 5.12 17.33 -3.45
N ASN A 154 4.92 16.27 -4.25
CA ASN A 154 5.90 15.57 -5.08
C ASN A 154 5.35 14.21 -5.57
N TYR A 155 5.26 14.10 -6.90
CA TYR A 155 5.36 12.94 -7.79
C TYR A 155 4.34 11.76 -7.76
N SER A 156 3.77 11.58 -8.97
CA SER A 156 3.60 10.36 -9.78
C SER A 156 2.64 9.26 -9.32
N GLY A 157 1.63 8.97 -10.15
CA GLY A 157 0.93 7.68 -10.21
C GLY A 157 0.19 7.24 -8.93
N THR A 158 -0.70 6.26 -9.08
CA THR A 158 -1.16 5.50 -7.91
C THR A 158 0.05 4.76 -7.36
N THR A 159 0.31 4.83 -6.05
CA THR A 159 1.40 4.05 -5.45
C THR A 159 0.96 2.62 -5.17
N GLU A 160 1.91 1.72 -4.92
CA GLU A 160 1.63 0.32 -4.60
C GLU A 160 0.74 0.17 -3.35
N ILE A 161 0.99 1.02 -2.34
CA ILE A 161 0.20 1.07 -1.10
C ILE A 161 -1.23 1.55 -1.39
N GLN A 162 -1.37 2.57 -2.24
CA GLN A 162 -2.68 3.08 -2.66
C GLN A 162 -3.45 2.00 -3.41
N TYR A 163 -2.80 1.29 -4.35
CA TYR A 163 -3.41 0.21 -5.11
C TYR A 163 -3.91 -0.94 -4.21
N VAL A 164 -3.15 -1.30 -3.18
CA VAL A 164 -3.55 -2.30 -2.19
C VAL A 164 -4.78 -1.86 -1.40
N TRP A 165 -4.82 -0.61 -0.96
CA TRP A 165 -6.00 -0.06 -0.26
C TRP A 165 -7.25 -0.01 -1.18
N LEU A 166 -7.09 0.46 -2.42
CA LEU A 166 -8.16 0.50 -3.42
C LEU A 166 -8.72 -0.89 -3.72
N SER A 167 -7.84 -1.89 -3.84
CA SER A 167 -8.24 -3.28 -4.05
C SER A 167 -9.03 -3.82 -2.87
N ARG A 168 -8.68 -3.43 -1.64
CA ARG A 168 -9.48 -3.76 -0.45
C ARG A 168 -10.87 -3.14 -0.48
N VAL A 169 -10.97 -1.84 -0.80
CA VAL A 169 -12.25 -1.15 -0.97
C VAL A 169 -13.13 -1.85 -2.00
N ARG A 170 -12.56 -2.17 -3.17
CA ARG A 170 -13.26 -2.90 -4.24
C ARG A 170 -13.78 -4.25 -3.74
N LYS A 171 -12.95 -5.03 -3.03
CA LYS A 171 -13.33 -6.35 -2.52
C LYS A 171 -14.49 -6.32 -1.53
N ILE A 172 -14.54 -5.30 -0.67
CA ILE A 172 -15.68 -5.13 0.25
C ILE A 172 -16.91 -4.67 -0.54
N ALA A 173 -16.75 -3.76 -1.50
CA ALA A 173 -17.84 -3.29 -2.35
C ALA A 173 -18.46 -4.40 -3.22
N GLU A 174 -17.68 -5.39 -3.66
CA GLU A 174 -18.17 -6.57 -4.40
C GLU A 174 -19.25 -7.35 -3.63
N GLN A 175 -19.24 -7.28 -2.29
CA GLN A 175 -20.21 -7.96 -1.43
C GLN A 175 -21.46 -7.12 -1.15
N MET A 176 -21.48 -5.86 -1.59
CA MET A 176 -22.57 -4.95 -1.35
C MET A 176 -23.65 -5.10 -2.43
N GLU A 177 -24.81 -5.59 -2.01
CA GLU A 177 -26.03 -5.47 -2.80
C GLU A 177 -26.58 -4.04 -2.74
N CYS A 178 -26.81 -3.45 -3.90
CA CYS A 178 -27.43 -2.13 -4.03
C CYS A 178 -28.38 -2.08 -5.25
N PRO A 179 -29.42 -1.23 -5.22
CA PRO A 179 -30.21 -0.89 -6.40
C PRO A 179 -29.34 -0.36 -7.55
N LEU A 180 -29.93 -0.22 -8.74
CA LEU A 180 -29.28 0.47 -9.85
C LEU A 180 -29.03 1.94 -9.51
N TYR A 181 -27.82 2.42 -9.83
CA TYR A 181 -27.44 3.81 -9.65
C TYR A 181 -28.41 4.77 -10.36
N SER A 182 -28.86 5.78 -9.61
CA SER A 182 -29.65 6.89 -10.13
C SER A 182 -28.98 8.21 -9.76
N GLU A 183 -28.42 8.90 -10.76
CA GLU A 183 -27.83 10.22 -10.58
C GLU A 183 -28.86 11.22 -10.02
N GLN A 184 -30.09 11.19 -10.55
CA GLN A 184 -31.18 12.05 -10.07
C GLN A 184 -31.47 11.80 -8.59
N ALA A 185 -31.60 10.54 -8.18
CA ALA A 185 -31.84 10.21 -6.77
C ALA A 185 -30.67 10.64 -5.87
N LEU A 186 -29.43 10.55 -6.35
CA LEU A 186 -28.26 11.03 -5.61
C LEU A 186 -28.31 12.56 -5.45
N ARG A 187 -28.57 13.31 -6.52
CA ARG A 187 -28.72 14.78 -6.48
C ARG A 187 -29.85 15.21 -5.53
N ASP A 188 -31.00 14.54 -5.60
CA ASP A 188 -32.16 14.82 -4.75
C ASP A 188 -31.92 14.47 -3.27
N SER A 189 -30.96 13.58 -2.99
CA SER A 189 -30.59 13.20 -1.62
C SER A 189 -29.58 14.16 -0.96
N LEU A 190 -28.90 15.03 -1.72
CA LEU A 190 -27.88 15.96 -1.20
C LEU A 190 -28.38 16.85 -0.05
N PRO A 191 -29.59 17.43 -0.09
CA PRO A 191 -30.13 18.20 1.04
C PRO A 191 -30.26 17.34 2.31
N SER A 192 -30.77 16.10 2.18
CA SER A 192 -30.88 15.18 3.32
C SER A 192 -29.51 14.78 3.86
N ILE A 193 -28.53 14.51 3.00
CA ILE A 193 -27.14 14.25 3.42
C ILE A 193 -26.59 15.44 4.21
N ARG A 194 -26.84 16.67 3.76
CA ARG A 194 -26.41 17.89 4.45
C ARG A 194 -27.04 18.01 5.84
N GLU A 195 -28.34 17.72 5.98
CA GLU A 195 -29.04 17.72 7.27
C GLU A 195 -28.38 16.75 8.27
N HIS A 196 -28.05 15.53 7.82
CA HIS A 196 -27.38 14.53 8.67
C HIS A 196 -25.93 14.91 9.03
N MET A 197 -25.30 15.88 8.34
CA MET A 197 -23.98 16.41 8.70
C MET A 197 -24.05 17.45 9.82
N LEU A 198 -25.24 17.88 10.23
CA LEU A 198 -25.43 18.85 11.31
C LEU A 198 -25.21 18.22 12.69
N ILE A 199 -25.56 16.94 12.86
CA ILE A 199 -25.51 16.19 14.12
C ILE A 199 -24.63 14.96 13.90
N LYS A 200 -23.70 14.68 14.80
CA LYS A 200 -22.71 13.61 14.57
C LYS A 200 -23.33 12.22 14.61
N GLU A 201 -24.29 12.04 15.50
CA GLU A 201 -25.01 10.79 15.70
C GLU A 201 -25.79 10.39 14.44
N ASP A 202 -26.18 11.37 13.63
CA ASP A 202 -26.96 11.18 12.40
C ASP A 202 -26.08 10.73 11.21
N LEU A 203 -24.75 10.81 11.32
CA LEU A 203 -23.83 10.43 10.24
C LEU A 203 -24.00 8.96 9.81
N ILE A 204 -24.43 8.10 10.74
CA ILE A 204 -24.68 6.67 10.47
C ILE A 204 -25.77 6.42 9.42
N HIS A 205 -26.64 7.40 9.19
CA HIS A 205 -27.72 7.28 8.21
C HIS A 205 -27.27 7.58 6.78
N ILE A 206 -26.17 8.33 6.61
CA ILE A 206 -25.66 8.74 5.29
C ILE A 206 -25.33 7.53 4.39
N PRO A 207 -24.62 6.48 4.85
CA PRO A 207 -24.38 5.29 4.05
C PRO A 207 -25.65 4.63 3.51
N SER A 208 -26.73 4.63 4.30
CA SER A 208 -28.03 4.08 3.87
C SER A 208 -28.71 4.95 2.81
N ILE A 209 -28.55 6.27 2.87
CA ILE A 209 -29.03 7.20 1.83
C ILE A 209 -28.28 6.91 0.53
N LEU A 210 -26.95 6.84 0.57
CA LEU A 210 -26.11 6.52 -0.59
C LEU A 210 -26.48 5.15 -1.21
N LYS A 211 -26.67 4.13 -0.36
CA LYS A 211 -27.08 2.78 -0.80
C LYS A 211 -28.41 2.82 -1.57
N LYS A 212 -29.40 3.60 -1.12
CA LYS A 212 -30.69 3.76 -1.81
C LYS A 212 -30.56 4.41 -3.19
N CYS A 213 -29.54 5.26 -3.38
CA CYS A 213 -29.22 5.88 -4.67
C CYS A 213 -28.42 4.95 -5.61
N GLY A 214 -28.07 3.74 -5.16
CA GLY A 214 -27.20 2.80 -5.88
C GLY A 214 -25.70 3.12 -5.75
N VAL A 215 -25.29 3.87 -4.72
CA VAL A 215 -23.88 4.14 -4.41
C VAL A 215 -23.41 3.20 -3.31
N ARG A 216 -22.35 2.43 -3.58
CA ARG A 216 -21.74 1.53 -2.59
C ARG A 216 -20.77 2.33 -1.71
N PHE A 217 -21.07 2.48 -0.41
CA PHE A 217 -20.22 3.20 0.53
C PHE A 217 -19.42 2.24 1.42
N VAL A 218 -18.09 2.39 1.42
CA VAL A 218 -17.16 1.52 2.15
C VAL A 218 -16.20 2.35 3.02
N LEU A 219 -15.96 1.88 4.25
CA LEU A 219 -14.96 2.46 5.14
C LEU A 219 -13.76 1.52 5.28
N VAL A 220 -12.55 1.97 4.98
CA VAL A 220 -11.33 1.15 5.16
C VAL A 220 -10.23 1.98 5.80
N ASP A 221 -9.78 1.59 6.98
CA ASP A 221 -8.71 2.31 7.70
C ASP A 221 -7.47 2.51 6.81
N PHE A 222 -6.86 3.69 6.90
CA PHE A 222 -5.77 4.06 6.00
C PHE A 222 -4.57 3.12 6.14
N LEU A 223 -3.84 2.91 5.04
CA LEU A 223 -2.49 2.35 5.10
C LEU A 223 -1.48 3.49 5.29
N ALA A 224 -0.52 3.32 6.20
CA ALA A 224 0.54 4.30 6.40
C ALA A 224 1.28 4.57 5.09
N GLY A 225 1.46 5.85 4.74
CA GLY A 225 2.07 6.26 3.47
C GLY A 225 1.11 6.39 2.28
N SER A 226 -0.13 5.88 2.35
CA SER A 226 -1.11 6.03 1.26
C SER A 226 -1.53 7.48 1.02
N LYS A 227 -1.68 8.27 2.10
CA LYS A 227 -2.19 9.65 2.06
C LYS A 227 -3.54 9.81 1.33
N ILE A 228 -4.35 8.75 1.26
CA ILE A 228 -5.71 8.78 0.70
C ILE A 228 -6.69 9.20 1.80
N ASP A 229 -7.63 10.08 1.45
CA ASP A 229 -8.77 10.42 2.31
C ASP A 229 -10.08 9.79 1.81
N GLY A 230 -10.26 9.74 0.49
CA GLY A 230 -11.40 9.13 -0.18
C GLY A 230 -11.06 8.65 -1.59
N VAL A 231 -11.95 7.84 -2.15
CA VAL A 231 -11.91 7.39 -3.54
C VAL A 231 -13.33 7.25 -4.10
N CYS A 232 -13.49 7.59 -5.37
CA CYS A 232 -14.58 7.18 -6.25
C CYS A 232 -14.06 6.17 -7.29
N LEU A 233 -14.66 4.99 -7.35
CA LEU A 233 -14.38 3.98 -8.38
C LEU A 233 -15.68 3.33 -8.86
N TRP A 234 -15.62 2.61 -9.98
CA TRP A 234 -16.78 1.92 -10.54
C TRP A 234 -16.60 0.39 -10.53
N LEU A 235 -17.68 -0.30 -10.21
CA LEU A 235 -17.78 -1.76 -10.20
C LEU A 235 -19.07 -2.16 -10.91
N ASP A 236 -18.95 -2.84 -12.05
CA ASP A 236 -20.07 -3.28 -12.89
C ASP A 236 -21.06 -2.14 -13.25
N GLY A 237 -20.52 -0.97 -13.56
CA GLY A 237 -21.31 0.22 -13.90
C GLY A 237 -21.98 0.91 -12.70
N GLN A 238 -21.71 0.46 -11.47
CA GLN A 238 -22.20 1.07 -10.23
C GLN A 238 -21.07 1.82 -9.51
N PRO A 239 -21.33 3.01 -8.93
CA PRO A 239 -20.33 3.78 -8.21
C PRO A 239 -20.04 3.21 -6.82
N VAL A 240 -18.79 3.33 -6.41
CA VAL A 240 -18.28 2.96 -5.10
C VAL A 240 -17.54 4.17 -4.52
N ILE A 241 -17.93 4.58 -3.32
CA ILE A 241 -17.20 5.58 -2.53
C ILE A 241 -16.49 4.85 -1.39
N GLY A 242 -15.17 4.91 -1.37
CA GLY A 242 -14.35 4.43 -0.26
C GLY A 242 -13.80 5.60 0.55
N MET A 243 -13.82 5.54 1.88
CA MET A 243 -13.21 6.58 2.74
C MET A 243 -12.30 5.98 3.80
N THR A 244 -11.19 6.68 4.09
CA THR A 244 -10.19 6.20 5.06
C THR A 244 -10.44 6.65 6.49
N LEU A 245 -11.16 7.77 6.70
CA LEU A 245 -11.25 8.47 7.98
C LEU A 245 -9.89 8.76 8.65
N ARG A 246 -8.80 8.83 7.86
CA ARG A 246 -7.44 9.08 8.34
C ARG A 246 -7.35 10.33 9.21
N LEU A 247 -8.05 11.38 8.79
CA LEU A 247 -8.34 12.54 9.62
C LEU A 247 -9.73 12.37 10.21
N ASP A 248 -9.79 11.81 11.43
CA ASP A 248 -11.01 11.57 12.19
C ASP A 248 -11.60 12.90 12.69
N ARG A 249 -12.22 13.64 11.76
CA ARG A 249 -12.72 14.99 11.95
C ARG A 249 -14.00 15.19 11.14
N LEU A 250 -15.02 15.79 11.77
CA LEU A 250 -16.31 16.05 11.11
C LEU A 250 -16.17 16.91 9.85
N ASP A 251 -15.42 18.01 9.93
CA ASP A 251 -15.24 18.90 8.78
C ASP A 251 -14.53 18.20 7.61
N ASN A 252 -13.55 17.34 7.91
CA ASN A 252 -12.85 16.56 6.88
C ASN A 252 -13.77 15.49 6.27
N PHE A 253 -14.53 14.77 7.10
CA PHE A 253 -15.48 13.78 6.62
C PHE A 253 -16.51 14.39 5.67
N CYS A 254 -17.15 15.50 6.07
CA CYS A 254 -18.16 16.16 5.24
C CYS A 254 -17.58 16.63 3.91
N PHE A 255 -16.40 17.23 3.93
CA PHE A 255 -15.73 17.68 2.71
C PHE A 255 -15.40 16.49 1.80
N VAL A 256 -14.71 15.47 2.32
CA VAL A 256 -14.24 14.34 1.52
C VAL A 256 -15.42 13.58 0.94
N LEU A 257 -16.44 13.29 1.75
CA LEU A 257 -17.62 12.60 1.26
C LEU A 257 -18.28 13.35 0.10
N ARG A 258 -18.49 14.67 0.26
CA ARG A 258 -19.10 15.47 -0.79
C ARG A 258 -18.23 15.54 -2.05
N HIS A 259 -16.92 15.59 -1.89
CA HIS A 259 -15.96 15.56 -2.99
C HIS A 259 -16.08 14.24 -3.78
N GLU A 260 -16.11 13.10 -3.10
CA GLU A 260 -16.31 11.80 -3.77
C GLU A 260 -17.71 11.68 -4.41
N ILE A 261 -18.74 12.28 -3.82
CA ILE A 261 -20.06 12.36 -4.44
C ILE A 261 -20.01 13.20 -5.74
N GLU A 262 -19.20 14.26 -5.81
CA GLU A 262 -19.06 15.03 -7.06
C GLU A 262 -18.44 14.17 -8.16
N HIS A 263 -17.42 13.38 -7.83
CA HIS A 263 -16.84 12.43 -8.79
C HIS A 263 -17.88 11.43 -9.30
N VAL A 264 -18.73 10.91 -8.42
CA VAL A 264 -19.84 10.03 -8.83
C VAL A 264 -20.81 10.74 -9.78
N LEU A 265 -21.18 11.99 -9.47
CA LEU A 265 -22.11 12.79 -10.28
C LEU A 265 -21.54 13.17 -11.66
N ASN A 266 -20.22 13.38 -11.75
CA ASN A 266 -19.53 13.66 -13.01
C ASN A 266 -19.20 12.39 -13.81
N GLY A 267 -19.36 11.21 -13.19
CA GLY A 267 -19.00 9.93 -13.80
C GLY A 267 -17.49 9.70 -13.85
N ASP A 268 -16.73 10.38 -13.00
CA ASP A 268 -15.28 10.26 -12.93
C ASP A 268 -14.88 8.83 -12.53
N GLY A 269 -13.90 8.27 -13.23
CA GLY A 269 -13.43 6.90 -13.01
C GLY A 269 -14.26 5.79 -13.67
N LYS A 270 -15.29 6.12 -14.48
CA LYS A 270 -16.06 5.13 -15.26
C LYS A 270 -15.25 4.47 -16.37
N GLU A 271 -14.42 5.23 -17.05
CA GLU A 271 -13.60 4.74 -18.17
C GLU A 271 -12.26 4.23 -17.65
N ALA A 272 -11.78 3.09 -18.15
CA ALA A 272 -10.57 2.40 -17.67
C ALA A 272 -9.28 3.25 -17.76
N SER A 273 -9.31 4.36 -18.48
CA SER A 273 -8.25 5.35 -18.61
C SER A 273 -8.27 6.46 -17.56
N PHE A 274 -9.34 6.58 -16.77
CA PHE A 274 -9.55 7.71 -15.88
C PHE A 274 -9.20 7.34 -14.44
N ALA A 275 -7.91 7.41 -14.13
CA ALA A 275 -7.50 7.58 -12.74
C ALA A 275 -7.00 9.01 -12.60
N PRO A 276 -7.74 9.97 -12.00
CA PRO A 276 -7.16 11.26 -11.68
C PRO A 276 -6.11 11.00 -10.62
N VAL A 277 -4.89 10.88 -11.14
CA VAL A 277 -3.68 10.86 -10.37
C VAL A 277 -2.82 11.91 -11.01
N ASP A 278 -2.72 13.03 -10.32
CA ASP A 278 -1.84 14.14 -10.64
C ASP A 278 -0.44 13.60 -11.00
N SER A 279 -0.10 13.68 -12.28
CA SER A 279 1.17 13.27 -12.89
C SER A 279 1.62 14.42 -13.79
N ASP A 280 2.90 14.51 -14.14
CA ASP A 280 3.35 15.47 -15.18
C ASP A 280 2.79 15.16 -16.60
N THR A 281 1.89 14.17 -16.68
CA THR A 281 1.04 13.79 -17.81
C THR A 281 -0.46 13.87 -17.45
N SER A 282 -0.83 14.57 -16.37
CA SER A 282 -2.22 14.92 -16.11
C SER A 282 -2.71 15.68 -17.33
N THR A 283 -3.73 15.13 -17.97
CA THR A 283 -4.41 15.92 -19.00
C THR A 283 -5.04 17.12 -18.29
N ASP A 284 -5.22 18.25 -18.99
CA ASP A 284 -5.93 19.41 -18.41
C ASP A 284 -7.28 18.98 -17.80
N THR A 285 -7.88 17.91 -18.34
CA THR A 285 -9.11 17.27 -17.90
C THR A 285 -9.05 16.67 -16.49
N ASP A 286 -7.90 16.11 -16.07
CA ASP A 286 -7.74 15.49 -14.74
C ASP A 286 -7.60 16.54 -13.63
N ILE A 287 -6.89 17.64 -13.92
CA ILE A 287 -6.77 18.77 -12.99
C ILE A 287 -8.12 19.47 -12.85
N ASP A 288 -8.86 19.60 -13.97
CA ASP A 288 -10.17 20.22 -13.96
C ASP A 288 -11.19 19.43 -13.13
N CYS A 289 -11.20 18.09 -13.19
CA CYS A 289 -12.16 17.30 -12.42
C CYS A 289 -11.93 17.36 -10.90
N GLU A 290 -10.68 17.24 -10.44
CA GLU A 290 -10.31 17.35 -9.01
C GLU A 290 -10.63 18.73 -8.43
N LYS A 291 -10.42 19.77 -9.25
CA LYS A 291 -10.77 21.14 -8.88
C LYS A 291 -12.27 21.33 -8.80
N LEU A 292 -13.04 20.83 -9.78
CA LEU A 292 -14.50 20.86 -9.76
C LEU A 292 -15.06 20.14 -8.52
N ALA A 293 -14.55 18.95 -8.20
CA ALA A 293 -14.93 18.19 -7.02
C ALA A 293 -14.61 18.94 -5.71
N SER A 294 -13.44 19.56 -5.63
CA SER A 294 -13.02 20.36 -4.48
C SER A 294 -13.85 21.63 -4.30
N ASP A 295 -14.15 22.34 -5.39
CA ASP A 295 -14.97 23.55 -5.37
C ASP A 295 -16.42 23.21 -4.98
N ALA A 296 -16.99 22.13 -5.54
CA ALA A 296 -18.32 21.65 -5.20
C ALA A 296 -18.42 21.22 -3.72
N ALA A 297 -17.40 20.55 -3.19
CA ALA A 297 -17.33 20.19 -1.78
C ALA A 297 -17.24 21.41 -0.85
N ALA A 298 -16.42 22.40 -1.20
CA ALA A 298 -16.30 23.63 -0.43
C ALA A 298 -17.62 24.41 -0.41
N GLU A 299 -18.24 24.60 -1.57
CA GLU A 299 -19.50 25.33 -1.75
C GLU A 299 -20.66 24.64 -1.01
N PHE A 300 -20.73 23.31 -1.10
CA PHE A 300 -21.72 22.52 -0.37
C PHE A 300 -21.54 22.63 1.14
N CYS A 301 -20.30 22.62 1.65
CA CYS A 301 -20.07 22.79 3.08
C CYS A 301 -20.51 24.18 3.54
N ILE A 302 -20.00 25.23 2.91
CA ILE A 302 -20.33 26.62 3.21
C ILE A 302 -20.25 27.44 1.91
N PRO A 303 -21.33 28.12 1.50
CA PRO A 303 -21.30 28.97 0.31
C PRO A 303 -20.16 29.99 0.36
N ARG A 304 -19.40 30.09 -0.73
CA ARG A 304 -18.15 30.84 -0.78
C ARG A 304 -18.36 32.33 -0.50
N ASP A 305 -19.42 32.91 -1.03
CA ASP A 305 -19.81 34.30 -0.79
C ASP A 305 -20.07 34.58 0.70
N GLN A 306 -20.71 33.64 1.39
CA GLN A 306 -21.05 33.79 2.80
C GLN A 306 -19.84 33.69 3.71
N ILE A 307 -18.91 32.76 3.45
CA ILE A 307 -17.69 32.64 4.26
C ILE A 307 -16.71 33.79 3.99
N ASP A 308 -16.58 34.22 2.73
CA ASP A 308 -15.71 35.34 2.36
C ASP A 308 -16.22 36.64 3.00
N SER A 309 -17.53 36.90 2.93
CA SER A 309 -18.18 38.03 3.60
C SER A 309 -18.06 37.98 5.13
N PHE A 310 -18.14 36.78 5.73
CA PHE A 310 -17.97 36.62 7.17
C PHE A 310 -16.54 36.92 7.61
N ILE A 311 -15.54 36.35 6.93
CA ILE A 311 -14.13 36.59 7.22
C ILE A 311 -13.80 38.08 7.02
N ALA A 312 -14.24 38.70 5.93
CA ALA A 312 -13.98 40.11 5.65
C ALA A 312 -14.52 41.04 6.76
N ARG A 313 -15.69 40.74 7.31
CA ARG A 313 -16.32 41.56 8.38
C ARG A 313 -15.75 41.34 9.77
N LYS A 314 -15.18 40.16 10.04
CA LYS A 314 -14.72 39.75 11.38
C LYS A 314 -13.21 39.67 11.52
N SER A 315 -12.47 39.69 10.42
CA SER A 315 -11.00 39.71 10.42
C SER A 315 -10.47 40.97 11.13
N PRO A 316 -9.35 40.88 11.88
CA PRO A 316 -8.52 39.69 12.09
C PRO A 316 -8.97 38.81 13.26
N PHE A 317 -9.98 39.21 14.04
CA PHE A 317 -10.41 38.54 15.27
C PHE A 317 -11.80 37.92 15.14
N ILE A 318 -11.85 36.64 14.79
CA ILE A 318 -13.08 35.84 14.77
C ILE A 318 -13.20 35.12 16.12
N SER A 319 -14.22 35.47 16.91
CA SER A 319 -14.47 34.83 18.21
C SER A 319 -15.19 33.49 18.06
N ARG A 320 -15.17 32.66 19.12
CA ARG A 320 -15.98 31.43 19.19
C ARG A 320 -17.47 31.71 19.01
N GLU A 321 -17.97 32.79 19.61
CA GLU A 321 -19.38 33.17 19.51
C GLU A 321 -19.77 33.57 18.09
N ASP A 322 -18.88 34.25 17.36
CA ASP A 322 -19.10 34.57 15.94
C ASP A 322 -19.25 33.30 15.09
N VAL A 323 -18.39 32.30 15.33
CA VAL A 323 -18.45 31.00 14.64
C VAL A 323 -19.77 30.29 14.94
N LEU A 324 -20.19 30.22 16.20
CA LEU A 324 -21.44 29.58 16.59
C LEU A 324 -22.66 30.26 15.96
N LYS A 325 -22.72 31.59 15.98
CA LYS A 325 -23.80 32.36 15.35
C LYS A 325 -23.82 32.18 13.84
N PHE A 326 -22.65 32.14 13.20
CA PHE A 326 -22.54 31.93 11.76
C PHE A 326 -22.96 30.51 11.36
N ALA A 327 -22.51 29.50 12.11
CA ALA A 327 -22.89 28.10 11.93
C ALA A 327 -24.41 27.91 12.06
N ALA A 328 -25.01 28.46 13.13
CA ALA A 328 -26.45 28.38 13.36
C ALA A 328 -27.26 29.05 12.22
N ARG A 329 -26.84 30.23 11.75
CA ARG A 329 -27.49 30.93 10.64
C ARG A 329 -27.45 30.15 9.32
N LEU A 330 -26.43 29.32 9.13
CA LEU A 330 -26.24 28.51 7.92
C LEU A 330 -26.73 27.07 8.07
N GLU A 331 -27.22 26.71 9.26
CA GLU A 331 -27.67 25.35 9.59
C GLU A 331 -26.57 24.31 9.29
N VAL A 332 -25.33 24.62 9.69
CA VAL A 332 -24.19 23.70 9.57
C VAL A 332 -23.53 23.50 10.92
N HIS A 333 -22.90 22.34 11.10
CA HIS A 333 -22.17 22.08 12.35
C HIS A 333 -20.97 23.05 12.48
N PRO A 334 -20.70 23.64 13.67
CA PRO A 334 -19.60 24.59 13.87
C PRO A 334 -18.21 24.09 13.44
N ALA A 335 -17.95 22.78 13.56
CA ALA A 335 -16.73 22.14 13.06
C ALA A 335 -16.46 22.41 11.57
N ILE A 336 -17.50 22.39 10.73
CA ILE A 336 -17.38 22.65 9.29
C ILE A 336 -16.92 24.09 9.05
N VAL A 337 -17.49 25.06 9.79
CA VAL A 337 -17.06 26.46 9.77
C VAL A 337 -15.60 26.60 10.19
N VAL A 338 -15.23 25.95 11.29
CA VAL A 338 -13.85 25.99 11.77
C VAL A 338 -12.89 25.39 10.74
N GLY A 339 -13.21 24.24 10.16
CA GLY A 339 -12.41 23.59 9.12
C GLY A 339 -12.17 24.47 7.91
N GLN A 340 -13.23 25.08 7.38
CA GLN A 340 -13.15 26.00 6.23
C GLN A 340 -12.29 27.24 6.53
N ILE A 341 -12.44 27.86 7.70
CA ILE A 341 -11.61 29.00 8.10
C ILE A 341 -10.15 28.59 8.34
N GLN A 342 -9.90 27.46 9.00
CA GLN A 342 -8.55 26.93 9.21
C GLN A 342 -7.83 26.70 7.88
N HIS A 343 -8.53 26.10 6.90
CA HIS A 343 -7.97 25.83 5.57
C HIS A 343 -7.61 27.11 4.82
N ARG A 344 -8.49 28.12 4.86
CA ARG A 344 -8.28 29.42 4.19
C ARG A 344 -7.19 30.27 4.85
N THR A 345 -7.14 30.27 6.18
CA THR A 345 -6.18 31.06 6.96
C THR A 345 -4.86 30.34 7.24
N LYS A 346 -4.78 29.04 6.93
CA LYS A 346 -3.68 28.12 7.26
C LYS A 346 -3.36 28.06 8.77
N LYS A 347 -4.32 28.41 9.64
CA LYS A 347 -4.19 28.41 11.11
C LYS A 347 -4.81 27.16 11.73
N TRP A 348 -4.18 26.00 11.53
CA TRP A 348 -4.72 24.69 11.94
C TRP A 348 -4.97 24.52 13.45
N GLY A 349 -4.36 25.35 14.30
CA GLY A 349 -4.56 25.33 15.76
C GLY A 349 -5.71 26.22 16.27
N TRP A 350 -6.29 27.08 15.43
CA TRP A 350 -7.36 28.00 15.85
C TRP A 350 -8.66 27.23 16.11
N LEU A 351 -9.25 27.39 17.31
CA LEU A 351 -10.47 26.67 17.72
C LEU A 351 -10.38 25.14 17.55
N LYS A 352 -9.22 24.57 17.91
CA LYS A 352 -8.94 23.13 17.80
C LYS A 352 -9.97 22.23 18.51
N GLU A 353 -10.65 22.73 19.53
CA GLU A 353 -11.74 22.03 20.24
C GLU A 353 -12.89 21.56 19.32
N TYR A 354 -13.06 22.16 18.14
CA TYR A 354 -14.05 21.75 17.15
C TYR A 354 -13.53 20.70 16.14
N GLN A 355 -12.27 20.27 16.24
CA GLN A 355 -11.73 19.13 15.49
C GLN A 355 -12.17 17.82 16.15
N ILE A 356 -13.47 17.57 16.06
CA ILE A 356 -14.15 16.47 16.72
C ILE A 356 -14.17 15.22 15.85
N GLY A 357 -13.95 14.06 16.47
CA GLY A 357 -14.05 12.77 15.81
C GLY A 357 -15.45 12.46 15.29
N VAL A 358 -15.51 11.64 14.25
CA VAL A 358 -16.74 11.10 13.64
C VAL A 358 -16.76 9.59 13.59
N ARG A 359 -15.59 8.95 13.68
CA ARG A 359 -15.42 7.52 13.45
C ARG A 359 -16.37 6.69 14.31
N GLU A 360 -16.48 6.99 15.60
CA GLU A 360 -17.37 6.27 16.53
C GLU A 360 -18.83 6.24 16.05
N HIS A 361 -19.30 7.30 15.40
CA HIS A 361 -20.66 7.43 14.89
C HIS A 361 -20.87 6.72 13.53
N LEU A 362 -19.82 6.16 12.94
CA LEU A 362 -19.86 5.43 11.67
C LEU A 362 -19.58 3.93 11.86
N MET A 363 -19.15 3.51 13.06
CA MET A 363 -18.72 2.13 13.32
C MET A 363 -19.85 1.10 13.26
N ASP A 364 -21.13 1.50 13.33
CA ASP A 364 -22.24 0.55 13.15
C ASP A 364 -22.48 0.19 11.68
N TRP A 365 -21.80 0.85 10.73
CA TRP A 365 -21.90 0.51 9.31
C TRP A 365 -21.29 -0.86 9.02
N GLU A 366 -22.03 -1.68 8.28
CA GLU A 366 -21.67 -3.09 8.03
C GLU A 366 -20.44 -3.24 7.11
N PHE A 367 -20.25 -2.32 6.15
CA PHE A 367 -19.16 -2.38 5.17
C PHE A 367 -17.97 -1.53 5.62
N LYS A 368 -17.27 -2.01 6.64
CA LYS A 368 -16.07 -1.39 7.20
C LYS A 368 -14.94 -2.39 7.43
N ASP A 369 -13.70 -1.93 7.36
CA ASP A 369 -12.51 -2.72 7.64
C ASP A 369 -11.41 -1.88 8.31
N GLY A 370 -10.77 -2.44 9.34
CA GLY A 370 -9.85 -1.72 10.23
C GLY A 370 -10.49 -1.33 11.57
N TRP A 371 -9.75 -0.59 12.40
CA TRP A 371 -10.17 -0.21 13.77
C TRP A 371 -10.60 -1.38 14.67
N GLY A 372 -10.02 -2.57 14.48
CA GLY A 372 -10.38 -3.80 15.19
C GLY A 372 -11.47 -4.63 14.51
N TYR A 373 -11.99 -4.19 13.38
CA TYR A 373 -12.95 -4.91 12.54
C TYR A 373 -12.28 -5.49 11.30
N HIS A 374 -12.70 -6.68 10.90
CA HIS A 374 -12.21 -7.34 9.69
C HIS A 374 -13.40 -7.69 8.79
N ALA A 375 -13.48 -7.08 7.62
CA ALA A 375 -14.51 -7.40 6.63
C ALA A 375 -14.23 -8.78 6.01
N PRO A 376 -15.19 -9.71 6.00
CA PRO A 376 -14.97 -11.04 5.46
C PRO A 376 -15.04 -11.01 3.93
N THR A 377 -13.91 -10.93 3.22
CA THR A 377 -13.91 -10.83 1.74
C THR A 377 -13.79 -12.17 1.00
N GLY A 378 -13.90 -13.30 1.71
CA GLY A 378 -13.93 -14.64 1.09
C GLY A 378 -12.63 -15.07 0.41
N LEU A 379 -11.48 -14.67 0.98
CA LEU A 379 -10.17 -15.15 0.53
C LEU A 379 -9.93 -16.63 0.85
#